data_AF-A0A1B2HC38-F1
#
_entry.id   AF-A0A1B2HC38-F1
#
_cell.length_a   1.000
_cell.length_b   1.000
_cell.length_c   1.000
_cell.angle_alpha   90.00
_cell.angle_beta   90.00
_cell.angle_gamma   90.00
#
_symmetry.space_group_name_H-M   'P 1'
#
loop_
_entity.id
_entity.type
_entity.pdbx_description
1 polymer ?
#
loop_
_entity_poly.entity_id
_entity_poly.type
_entity_poly.pdbx_seq_one_letter_code
_entity_poly.pdbx_strand_id
1 'polypeptide(L)'
;MRETANHRCGNRLCVRPEHLYVGTQKANVEDAIKDSTHVSLQRRLETHCVNRHEFTEKNTYITKSGTRTFRRCQALAQQRYRERLRRERIATH
;
A
#
# COMPACT_ATOMS: atom_id res chain seq x y z
N MET A 1 -7.51 21.44 -11.44
CA MET A 1 -7.22 20.01 -11.11
C MET A 1 -6.52 19.40 -12.31
N ARG A 2 -5.56 18.49 -12.12
CA ARG A 2 -4.87 17.82 -13.24
C ARG A 2 -5.73 16.67 -13.75
N GLU A 3 -5.92 16.61 -15.06
CA GLU A 3 -6.61 15.52 -15.74
C GLU A 3 -5.70 14.30 -15.91
N THR A 4 -6.29 13.12 -15.89
CA THR A 4 -5.63 11.82 -16.03
C THR A 4 -6.39 10.96 -17.04
N ALA A 5 -5.66 10.17 -17.83
CA ALA A 5 -6.24 9.13 -18.68
C ALA A 5 -6.49 7.88 -17.84
N ASN A 6 -7.74 7.58 -17.56
CA ASN A 6 -8.16 6.50 -16.67
C ASN A 6 -8.67 5.30 -17.47
N HIS A 7 -8.35 4.09 -17.02
CA HIS A 7 -8.78 2.84 -17.66
C HIS A 7 -10.16 2.40 -17.18
N ARG A 8 -11.05 2.05 -18.10
CA ARG A 8 -12.34 1.38 -17.78
C ARG A 8 -12.24 -0.13 -17.71
N CYS A 9 -11.17 -0.70 -18.28
CA CYS A 9 -11.05 -2.14 -18.52
C CYS A 9 -10.20 -2.89 -17.48
N GLY A 10 -9.67 -2.20 -16.46
CA GLY A 10 -8.78 -2.79 -15.44
C GLY A 10 -7.42 -3.30 -15.94
N ASN A 11 -7.16 -3.29 -17.26
CA ASN A 11 -5.89 -3.68 -17.85
C ASN A 11 -4.96 -2.46 -17.98
N ARG A 12 -3.93 -2.40 -17.13
CA ARG A 12 -2.96 -1.29 -17.06
C ARG A 12 -2.14 -1.11 -18.35
N LEU A 13 -2.00 -2.15 -19.16
CA LEU A 13 -1.27 -2.09 -20.44
C LEU A 13 -2.17 -1.72 -21.63
N CYS A 14 -3.48 -1.58 -21.42
CA CYS A 14 -4.40 -1.26 -22.49
C CYS A 14 -4.24 0.20 -22.93
N VAL A 15 -4.08 0.40 -24.24
CA VAL A 15 -3.93 1.73 -24.88
C VAL A 15 -5.05 2.01 -25.89
N ARG A 16 -6.06 1.15 -26.01
CA ARG A 16 -7.19 1.37 -26.92
C ARG A 16 -7.97 2.60 -26.46
N PRO A 17 -8.19 3.62 -27.33
CA PRO A 17 -8.87 4.85 -26.95
C PRO A 17 -10.25 4.64 -26.33
N GLU A 18 -11.01 3.68 -26.85
CA GLU A 18 -12.34 3.30 -26.35
C GLU A 18 -12.35 2.79 -24.89
N HIS A 19 -11.20 2.31 -24.40
CA HIS A 19 -11.05 1.80 -23.04
C HIS A 19 -10.49 2.85 -22.06
N LEU A 20 -10.19 4.05 -22.56
CA LEU A 20 -9.66 5.17 -21.79
C LEU A 20 -10.71 6.27 -21.69
N TYR A 21 -10.68 7.02 -20.60
CA TYR A 21 -11.47 8.25 -20.48
C TYR A 21 -10.67 9.32 -19.75
N VAL A 22 -10.95 10.59 -20.07
CA VAL A 22 -10.36 11.73 -19.36
C VAL A 22 -11.11 11.90 -18.04
N GLY A 23 -10.38 11.77 -16.94
CA GLY A 23 -10.92 11.91 -15.59
C GLY A 23 -9.96 12.65 -14.68
N THR A 24 -10.25 12.62 -13.38
CA THR A 24 -9.32 13.11 -12.36
C THR A 24 -8.67 11.93 -11.64
N GLN A 25 -7.58 12.21 -10.92
CA GLN A 25 -6.97 11.26 -9.99
C GLN A 25 -8.01 10.71 -8.99
N LYS A 26 -8.95 11.55 -8.55
CA LYS A 26 -10.03 11.16 -7.63
C LYS A 26 -10.98 10.17 -8.29
N ALA A 27 -11.44 10.43 -9.51
CA ALA A 27 -12.29 9.52 -10.27
C ALA A 27 -11.61 8.15 -10.48
N ASN A 28 -10.31 8.12 -10.78
CA ASN A 28 -9.56 6.87 -10.92
C ASN A 28 -9.53 6.04 -9.63
N VAL A 29 -9.41 6.71 -8.48
CA VAL A 29 -9.44 6.06 -7.16
C VAL A 29 -10.85 5.55 -6.84
N GLU A 30 -11.88 6.32 -7.15
CA GLU A 30 -13.28 5.93 -6.97
C GLU A 30 -13.63 4.68 -7.80
N ASP A 31 -13.19 4.62 -9.06
CA ASP A 31 -13.33 3.42 -9.91
C ASP A 31 -12.62 2.22 -9.29
N ALA A 32 -11.37 2.37 -8.83
CA ALA A 32 -10.64 1.28 -8.19
C ALA A 32 -11.32 0.79 -6.90
N ILE A 33 -11.97 1.69 -6.14
CA ILE A 33 -12.73 1.33 -4.94
C ILE A 33 -14.00 0.58 -5.33
N LYS A 34 -14.75 1.08 -6.33
CA LYS A 34 -15.97 0.45 -6.85
C LYS A 34 -15.70 -0.96 -7.36
N ASP A 35 -14.59 -1.13 -8.06
CA ASP A 35 -14.17 -2.42 -8.61
C ASP A 35 -13.44 -3.30 -7.58
N SER A 36 -13.33 -2.87 -6.32
CA SER A 36 -12.61 -3.56 -5.25
C SER A 36 -11.12 -3.85 -5.55
N THR A 37 -10.53 -3.17 -6.53
CA THR A 37 -9.12 -3.32 -6.91
C THR A 37 -8.20 -2.37 -6.15
N HIS A 38 -8.75 -1.45 -5.35
CA HIS A 38 -7.98 -0.50 -4.58
C HIS A 38 -7.08 -1.21 -3.54
N VAL A 39 -5.81 -0.81 -3.49
CA VAL A 39 -4.77 -1.48 -2.69
C VAL A 39 -5.11 -1.56 -1.19
N SER A 40 -5.75 -0.54 -0.62
CA SER A 40 -6.13 -0.57 0.80
C SER A 40 -7.20 -1.61 1.12
N LEU A 41 -8.11 -1.88 0.18
CA LEU A 41 -9.13 -2.92 0.31
C LEU A 41 -8.47 -4.29 0.24
N GLN A 42 -7.61 -4.51 -0.76
CA GLN A 42 -6.84 -5.75 -0.92
C GLN A 42 -6.00 -6.07 0.33
N ARG A 43 -5.26 -5.08 0.84
CA ARG A 43 -4.47 -5.17 2.09
C ARG A 43 -5.31 -5.53 3.32
N ARG A 44 -6.60 -5.19 3.35
CA ARG A 44 -7.52 -5.53 4.44
C ARG A 44 -8.01 -6.98 4.35
N LEU A 45 -8.04 -7.55 3.15
CA LEU A 45 -8.41 -8.95 2.91
C LEU A 45 -7.23 -9.91 3.10
N GLU A 46 -5.99 -9.42 3.00
CA GLU A 46 -4.79 -10.22 3.28
C GLU A 46 -4.86 -10.89 4.67
N THR A 47 -4.64 -12.19 4.70
CA THR A 47 -4.55 -12.99 5.95
C THR A 47 -3.13 -13.06 6.50
N HIS A 48 -2.14 -12.65 5.70
CA HIS A 48 -0.73 -12.70 6.06
C HIS A 48 -0.04 -11.37 5.78
N CYS A 49 0.98 -11.02 6.57
CA CYS A 49 1.82 -9.87 6.28
C CYS A 49 2.79 -10.15 5.11
N VAL A 50 3.52 -9.13 4.66
CA VAL A 50 4.53 -9.23 3.58
C VAL A 50 5.61 -10.30 3.83
N ASN A 51 5.90 -10.60 5.11
CA ASN A 51 6.85 -11.64 5.51
C ASN A 51 6.17 -12.99 5.77
N ARG A 52 4.94 -13.19 5.26
CA ARG A 52 4.15 -14.43 5.37
C ARG A 52 3.79 -14.87 6.80
N HIS A 53 3.73 -13.94 7.76
CA HIS A 53 3.15 -14.23 9.08
C HIS A 53 1.64 -14.04 9.05
N GLU A 54 0.90 -15.00 9.57
CA GLU A 54 -0.56 -14.96 9.70
C GLU A 54 -1.01 -13.86 10.68
N PHE A 55 -2.06 -13.13 10.30
CA PHE A 55 -2.70 -12.13 11.14
C PHE A 55 -3.70 -12.80 12.07
N THR A 56 -3.38 -12.79 13.36
CA THR A 56 -4.30 -13.17 14.44
C THR A 56 -4.55 -11.98 15.35
N GLU A 57 -5.61 -11.99 16.16
CA GLU A 57 -5.90 -10.90 17.11
C GLU A 57 -4.73 -10.61 18.06
N LYS A 58 -4.05 -11.66 18.52
CA LYS A 58 -2.90 -11.56 19.43
C LYS A 58 -1.68 -10.94 18.75
N ASN A 59 -1.43 -11.28 17.49
CA ASN A 59 -0.20 -10.93 16.79
C ASN A 59 -0.32 -9.75 15.81
N THR A 60 -1.53 -9.23 15.63
CA THR A 60 -1.81 -8.08 14.77
C THR A 60 -1.65 -6.78 15.56
N TYR A 61 -0.98 -5.82 14.93
CA TYR A 61 -0.86 -4.44 15.39
C TYR A 61 -1.42 -3.52 14.30
N ILE A 62 -2.27 -2.57 14.68
CA ILE A 62 -2.80 -1.54 13.79
C ILE A 62 -2.02 -0.26 14.04
N THR A 63 -1.37 0.28 13.00
CA THR A 63 -0.62 1.52 13.08
C THR A 63 -1.55 2.72 13.21
N LYS A 64 -1.00 3.90 13.57
CA LYS A 64 -1.76 5.17 13.56
C LYS A 64 -2.36 5.51 12.19
N SER A 65 -1.75 5.02 11.11
CA SER A 65 -2.25 5.17 9.74
C SER A 65 -3.32 4.13 9.34
N GLY A 66 -3.79 3.31 10.29
CA GLY A 66 -4.81 2.28 10.05
C GLY A 66 -4.31 1.04 9.32
N THR A 67 -2.99 0.89 9.13
CA THR A 67 -2.40 -0.28 8.46
C THR A 67 -2.16 -1.41 9.44
N ARG A 68 -2.48 -2.65 9.06
CA ARG A 68 -2.19 -3.85 9.87
C ARG A 68 -0.76 -4.32 9.62
N THR A 69 -0.07 -4.69 10.69
CA THR A 69 1.26 -5.31 10.62
C THR A 69 1.40 -6.36 11.72
N PHE A 70 2.25 -7.35 11.47
CA PHE A 70 2.59 -8.37 12.46
C PHE A 70 3.51 -7.74 13.50
N ARG A 71 3.23 -7.93 14.80
CA ARG A 71 3.99 -7.30 15.90
C ARG A 71 5.50 -7.51 15.79
N ARG A 72 5.95 -8.73 15.44
CA ARG A 72 7.38 -9.01 15.23
C ARG A 72 7.96 -8.28 14.01
N CYS A 73 7.20 -8.18 12.92
CA CYS A 73 7.63 -7.40 11.75
C CYS A 73 7.83 -5.93 12.09
N GLN A 74 6.94 -5.39 12.93
CA GLN A 74 7.03 -4.02 13.41
C GLN A 74 8.28 -3.82 14.30
N ALA A 75 8.57 -4.76 15.20
CA ALA A 75 9.78 -4.72 16.03
C ALA A 75 11.07 -4.79 15.19
N LEU A 76 11.12 -5.69 14.21
CA LEU A 76 12.25 -5.82 13.27
C LEU A 76 12.45 -4.55 12.44
N ALA A 77 11.38 -3.92 11.97
CA ALA A 77 11.44 -2.66 11.24
C ALA A 77 12.00 -1.52 12.13
N GLN A 78 11.57 -1.45 13.39
CA GLN A 78 12.12 -0.49 14.34
C GLN A 78 13.61 -0.70 14.61
N GLN A 79 14.04 -1.96 14.75
CA GLN A 79 15.45 -2.28 14.95
C GLN A 79 16.31 -1.81 13.76
N ARG A 80 15.90 -2.15 12.53
CA ARG A 80 16.58 -1.72 11.29
C ARG A 80 16.67 -0.19 11.18
N TYR A 81 15.60 0.51 11.55
CA TYR A 81 15.57 1.98 11.57
C TYR A 81 16.60 2.57 12.54
N ARG A 82 16.67 2.04 13.78
CA ARG A 82 17.64 2.48 14.79
C ARG A 82 19.08 2.20 14.36
N GLU A 83 19.33 1.03 13.77
CA GLU A 83 20.65 0.67 13.23
C GLU A 83 21.09 1.62 12.11
N ARG A 84 20.18 1.97 11.18
CA ARG A 84 20.46 2.95 10.13
C ARG A 84 20.85 4.31 10.70
N LEU A 85 20.07 4.86 11.63
CA LEU A 85 20.38 6.13 12.28
C LEU A 85 21.72 6.11 13.02
N ARG A 86 22.05 4.98 13.68
CA ARG A 86 23.35 4.80 14.34
C ARG A 86 24.50 4.86 13.34
N ARG A 87 24.36 4.19 12.18
CA ARG A 87 25.37 4.19 11.11
C ARG A 87 25.56 5.58 10.51
N GLU A 88 24.46 6.28 10.21
CA GLU A 88 24.49 7.65 9.68
C GLU A 88 25.21 8.58 10.66
N ARG A 89 24.86 8.53 11.95
CA ARG A 89 25.53 9.33 12.98
C ARG A 89 27.02 9.05 13.08
N ILE A 90 27.45 7.80 12.99
CA ILE A 90 28.88 7.43 13.01
C ILE A 90 29.58 7.93 11.73
N ALA A 91 28.94 7.84 10.57
CA ALA A 91 29.53 8.26 9.29
C ALA A 91 29.62 9.78 9.11
N THR A 92 28.93 10.57 9.96
CA THR A 92 28.99 12.04 9.93
C THR A 92 30.09 12.60 10.85
N HIS A 93 30.81 11.74 11.57
CA HIS A 93 31.97 12.07 12.39
C HIS A 93 33.23 11.44 11.78
#